data_AF-A0A540WGZ1-F1
#
_entry.id   AF-A0A540WGZ1-F1
#
_cell.length_a   1.000
_cell.length_b   1.000
_cell.length_c   1.000
_cell.angle_alpha   90.00
_cell.angle_beta   90.00
_cell.angle_gamma   90.00
#
_symmetry.space_group_name_H-M   'P 1'
#
loop_
_entity.id
_entity.type
_entity.pdbx_description
1 polymer ?
#
loop_
_entity_poly.entity_id
_entity_poly.type
_entity_poly.pdbx_seq_one_letter_code
_entity_poly.pdbx_strand_id
1 'polypeptide(L)'
;KKWLQQWLQALADGEESLSLLCGLPAPVRQLQGYPRALSQARQALDLCDTLRPTQRISDYQQLGFIKLLSAVSDPALLNDFMHDTLGCLIEPGRKAPWLLLETLETLLQENGNVVRAADRLGLHRNTLHQRIQRIEKLTGYPV
;
A
#
# COMPACT_ATOMS: atom_id res chain seq x y z
N LYS A 1 16.70 -17.19 -0.28
CA LYS A 1 17.84 -17.57 -1.17
C LYS A 1 17.82 -16.61 -2.36
N LYS A 2 18.87 -15.81 -2.58
CA LYS A 2 18.87 -14.72 -3.60
C LYS A 2 18.61 -15.20 -5.04
N TRP A 3 19.12 -16.38 -5.41
CA TRP A 3 18.93 -16.94 -6.76
C TRP A 3 17.47 -17.25 -7.09
N LEU A 4 16.67 -17.69 -6.11
CA LEU A 4 15.26 -18.03 -6.31
C LEU A 4 14.43 -16.76 -6.54
N GLN A 5 14.74 -15.70 -5.78
CA GLN A 5 14.12 -14.39 -5.98
C GLN A 5 14.44 -13.83 -7.37
N GLN A 6 15.69 -13.92 -7.82
CA GLN A 6 16.09 -13.48 -9.16
C GLN A 6 15.43 -14.30 -10.27
N TRP A 7 15.33 -15.62 -10.11
CA TRP A 7 14.67 -16.48 -11.09
C TRP A 7 13.16 -16.22 -11.17
N LEU A 8 12.49 -16.03 -10.03
CA LEU A 8 11.08 -15.65 -9.99
C LEU A 8 10.82 -14.26 -10.58
N GLN A 9 11.73 -13.30 -10.36
CA GLN A 9 11.64 -11.96 -10.97
C GLN A 9 11.72 -12.04 -12.50
N ALA A 10 12.70 -12.78 -13.03
CA ALA A 10 12.84 -12.96 -14.48
C ALA A 10 11.61 -13.63 -15.13
N LEU A 11 10.92 -14.52 -14.41
CA LEU A 11 9.66 -15.14 -14.85
C LEU A 11 8.46 -14.20 -14.76
N ALA A 12 8.41 -13.35 -13.73
CA ALA A 12 7.37 -12.34 -13.57
C ALA A 12 7.46 -11.21 -14.61
N ASP A 13 8.66 -10.96 -15.13
CA ASP A 13 8.97 -9.93 -16.13
C ASP A 13 8.98 -10.48 -17.58
N GLY A 14 8.81 -11.80 -17.78
CA GLY A 14 8.79 -12.48 -19.08
C GLY A 14 7.43 -12.40 -19.83
N GLU A 15 7.43 -12.80 -21.11
CA GLU A 15 6.41 -12.55 -22.17
C GLU A 15 4.95 -12.27 -21.73
N GLU A 16 4.38 -11.21 -22.34
CA GLU A 16 3.16 -10.44 -22.02
C GLU A 16 1.83 -11.20 -21.77
N SER A 17 1.79 -12.54 -21.80
CA SER A 17 0.55 -13.31 -21.67
C SER A 17 0.41 -14.10 -20.36
N LEU A 18 1.47 -14.26 -19.56
CA LEU A 18 1.46 -15.08 -18.34
C LEU A 18 2.07 -14.35 -17.16
N SER A 19 1.24 -13.68 -16.37
CA SER A 19 1.66 -13.11 -15.10
C SER A 19 1.68 -14.17 -13.99
N LEU A 20 2.86 -14.43 -13.42
CA LEU A 20 3.02 -15.31 -12.27
C LEU A 20 2.98 -14.49 -10.97
N LEU A 21 2.06 -14.83 -10.07
CA LEU A 21 2.02 -14.30 -8.70
C LEU A 21 2.66 -15.32 -7.76
N CYS A 22 3.50 -14.85 -6.83
CA CYS A 22 4.17 -15.74 -5.88
C CYS A 22 4.14 -15.19 -4.46
N GLY A 23 3.68 -16.01 -3.51
CA GLY A 23 3.76 -15.72 -2.08
C GLY A 23 4.90 -16.48 -1.41
N LEU A 24 5.80 -15.78 -0.73
CA LEU A 24 6.93 -16.37 -0.02
C LEU A 24 6.67 -16.39 1.48
N PRO A 25 6.87 -17.53 2.18
CA PRO A 25 6.71 -17.58 3.62
C PRO A 25 8.00 -17.15 4.35
N ALA A 26 7.90 -17.03 5.69
CA ALA A 26 9.10 -16.86 6.50
C ALA A 26 10.00 -18.11 6.44
N PRO A 27 11.33 -17.96 6.63
CA PRO A 27 12.25 -19.09 6.62
C PRO A 27 11.90 -20.14 7.67
N VAL A 28 11.79 -21.40 7.24
CA VAL A 28 11.54 -22.56 8.11
C VAL A 28 12.85 -23.31 8.34
N ARG A 29 13.16 -23.59 9.61
CA ARG A 29 14.36 -24.37 10.02
C ARG A 29 14.05 -25.78 10.50
N GLN A 30 12.77 -26.12 10.68
CA GLN A 30 12.31 -27.40 11.23
C GLN A 30 11.12 -27.92 10.43
N LEU A 31 11.05 -29.24 10.21
CA LEU A 31 9.98 -29.88 9.43
C LEU A 31 8.57 -29.55 9.95
N GLN A 32 8.41 -29.41 11.26
CA GLN A 32 7.12 -29.07 11.89
C GLN A 32 6.60 -27.68 11.50
N GLY A 33 7.46 -26.79 11.00
CA GLY A 33 7.08 -25.43 10.58
C GLY A 33 6.52 -25.33 9.17
N TYR A 34 6.58 -26.39 8.36
CA TYR A 34 6.12 -26.37 6.96
C TYR A 34 4.62 -26.09 6.80
N PRO A 35 3.70 -26.66 7.61
CA PRO A 35 2.27 -26.33 7.51
C PRO A 35 2.00 -24.83 7.72
N ARG A 36 2.67 -24.24 8.72
CA ARG A 36 2.59 -22.79 8.98
C ARG A 36 3.15 -21.98 7.81
N ALA A 37 4.30 -22.38 7.25
CA ALA A 37 4.87 -21.70 6.10
C ALA A 37 3.99 -21.81 4.85
N LEU A 38 3.33 -22.95 4.62
CA LEU A 38 2.38 -23.07 3.51
C LEU A 38 1.21 -22.10 3.67
N SER A 39 0.68 -21.93 4.88
CA SER A 39 -0.36 -20.93 5.18
C SER A 39 0.14 -19.50 4.95
N GLN A 40 1.37 -19.18 5.37
CA GLN A 40 1.99 -17.86 5.13
C GLN A 40 2.20 -17.56 3.65
N ALA A 41 2.65 -18.55 2.87
CA ALA A 41 2.84 -18.42 1.43
C ALA A 41 1.49 -18.13 0.73
N ARG A 42 0.41 -18.80 1.15
CA ARG A 42 -0.95 -18.54 0.63
C ARG A 42 -1.43 -17.13 0.99
N GLN A 43 -1.32 -16.72 2.24
CA GLN A 43 -1.70 -15.36 2.66
C GLN A 43 -0.92 -14.29 1.89
N ALA A 44 0.37 -14.50 1.66
CA ALA A 44 1.18 -13.59 0.85
C ALA A 44 0.75 -13.56 -0.62
N LEU A 45 0.34 -14.71 -1.18
CA LEU A 45 -0.19 -14.80 -2.54
C LEU A 45 -1.55 -14.09 -2.67
N ASP A 46 -2.48 -14.33 -1.74
CA ASP A 46 -3.81 -13.72 -1.72
C ASP A 46 -3.71 -12.19 -1.65
N LEU A 47 -2.77 -11.69 -0.85
CA LEU A 47 -2.46 -10.26 -0.78
C LEU A 47 -1.82 -9.73 -2.05
N CYS A 48 -0.99 -10.52 -2.74
CA CYS A 48 -0.43 -10.16 -4.03
C CYS A 48 -1.53 -9.99 -5.09
N ASP A 49 -2.53 -10.87 -5.08
CA ASP A 49 -3.68 -10.77 -5.99
C ASP A 49 -4.59 -9.57 -5.65
N THR A 50 -4.83 -9.32 -4.36
CA THR A 50 -5.69 -8.24 -3.89
C THR A 50 -5.09 -6.85 -4.11
N LEU A 51 -3.81 -6.67 -3.75
CA LEU A 51 -3.14 -5.37 -3.81
C LEU A 51 -2.52 -5.08 -5.18
N ARG A 52 -2.38 -6.10 -6.03
CA ARG A 52 -1.69 -6.05 -7.33
C ARG A 52 -0.44 -5.17 -7.31
N PRO A 53 0.51 -5.41 -6.38
CA PRO A 53 1.71 -4.61 -6.29
C PRO A 53 2.50 -4.70 -7.60
N THR A 54 3.25 -3.65 -7.92
CA THR A 54 4.16 -3.63 -9.08
C THR A 54 5.13 -4.82 -9.05
N GLN A 55 5.51 -5.27 -7.85
CA GLN A 55 6.27 -6.48 -7.63
C GLN A 55 5.33 -7.69 -7.46
N ARG A 56 5.29 -8.60 -8.44
CA ARG A 56 4.43 -9.81 -8.44
C ARG A 56 4.84 -10.91 -7.46
N ILE A 57 5.81 -10.62 -6.59
CA ILE A 57 6.31 -11.52 -5.54
C ILE A 57 6.07 -10.81 -4.21
N SER A 58 5.28 -11.43 -3.34
CA SER A 58 5.00 -10.92 -2.00
C SER A 58 5.70 -11.77 -0.94
N ASP A 59 6.59 -11.15 -0.18
CA ASP A 59 7.25 -11.77 0.96
C ASP A 59 6.42 -11.60 2.22
N TYR A 60 6.00 -12.71 2.81
CA TYR A 60 5.22 -12.71 4.04
C TYR A 60 5.90 -11.87 5.12
N GLN A 61 7.23 -11.86 5.26
CA GLN A 61 7.88 -11.05 6.30
C GLN A 61 7.73 -9.54 6.07
N GLN A 62 7.56 -9.10 4.82
CA GLN A 62 7.50 -7.69 4.44
C GLN A 62 6.09 -7.11 4.48
N LEU A 63 5.04 -7.94 4.55
CA LEU A 63 3.65 -7.47 4.59
C LEU A 63 3.31 -6.64 5.84
N GLY A 64 4.09 -6.76 6.93
CA GLY A 64 3.88 -5.92 8.13
C GLY A 64 2.44 -5.95 8.66
N PHE A 65 1.85 -4.78 8.87
CA PHE A 65 0.47 -4.62 9.36
C PHE A 65 -0.61 -4.99 8.33
N ILE A 66 -0.26 -5.07 7.04
CA ILE A 66 -1.21 -5.43 5.97
C ILE A 66 -1.79 -6.84 6.22
N LYS A 67 -1.03 -7.72 6.89
CA LYS A 67 -1.52 -9.04 7.34
C LYS A 67 -2.68 -8.95 8.33
N LEU A 68 -2.65 -7.95 9.20
CA LEU A 68 -3.72 -7.73 10.18
C LEU A 68 -4.97 -7.25 9.46
N LEU A 69 -4.81 -6.38 8.45
CA LEU A 69 -5.91 -5.94 7.62
C LEU A 69 -6.47 -7.08 6.76
N SER A 70 -5.63 -7.97 6.20
CA SER A 70 -6.11 -9.14 5.47
C SER A 70 -6.83 -10.18 6.34
N ALA A 71 -6.63 -10.14 7.65
CA ALA A 71 -7.37 -10.98 8.58
C ALA A 71 -8.82 -10.48 8.79
N VAL A 72 -9.12 -9.25 8.38
CA VAL A 72 -10.49 -8.72 8.37
C VAL A 72 -11.25 -9.43 7.24
N SER A 73 -12.19 -10.29 7.63
CA SER A 73 -12.93 -11.15 6.67
C SER A 73 -14.00 -10.40 5.88
N ASP A 74 -14.33 -9.17 6.27
CA ASP A 74 -15.34 -8.35 5.63
C ASP A 74 -14.70 -7.15 4.89
N PRO A 75 -14.59 -7.20 3.56
CA PRO A 75 -14.10 -6.09 2.76
C PRO A 75 -14.96 -4.83 2.87
N ALA A 76 -16.26 -4.96 3.16
CA ALA A 76 -17.14 -3.80 3.31
C ALA A 76 -16.73 -2.95 4.51
N LEU A 77 -16.37 -3.59 5.63
CA LEU A 77 -15.89 -2.90 6.82
C LEU A 77 -14.61 -2.08 6.54
N LEU A 78 -13.69 -2.61 5.74
CA LEU A 78 -12.49 -1.87 5.33
C LEU A 78 -12.84 -0.67 4.45
N ASN A 79 -13.78 -0.84 3.52
CA ASN A 79 -14.24 0.22 2.64
C ASN A 79 -14.97 1.33 3.42
N ASP A 80 -15.82 0.97 4.37
CA ASP A 80 -16.51 1.91 5.25
C ASP A 80 -15.51 2.67 6.12
N PHE A 81 -14.55 1.98 6.73
CA PHE A 81 -13.48 2.64 7.50
C PHE A 81 -12.66 3.62 6.64
N MET A 82 -12.31 3.23 5.41
CA MET A 82 -11.62 4.11 4.47
C MET A 82 -12.47 5.33 4.13
N HIS A 83 -13.78 5.14 3.90
CA HIS A 83 -14.70 6.23 3.58
C HIS A 83 -14.89 7.17 4.77
N ASP A 84 -15.05 6.65 5.98
CA ASP A 84 -15.19 7.44 7.21
C ASP A 84 -13.91 8.25 7.51
N THR A 85 -12.74 7.67 7.23
CA THR A 85 -11.45 8.32 7.53
C THR A 85 -11.03 9.31 6.45
N LEU A 86 -11.08 8.92 5.17
CA LEU A 86 -10.53 9.69 4.05
C LEU A 86 -11.59 10.29 3.14
N GLY A 87 -12.85 9.85 3.23
CA GLY A 87 -13.94 10.36 2.40
C GLY A 87 -14.18 11.86 2.59
N CYS A 88 -13.89 12.40 3.79
CA CYS A 88 -13.95 13.83 4.07
C CYS A 88 -12.96 14.68 3.25
N LEU A 89 -11.91 14.05 2.68
CA LEU A 89 -10.92 14.71 1.82
C LEU A 89 -11.36 14.77 0.35
N ILE A 90 -12.39 14.02 -0.02
CA ILE A 90 -13.00 14.05 -1.35
C ILE A 90 -14.01 15.19 -1.34
N GLU A 91 -13.86 16.16 -2.23
CA GLU A 91 -14.74 17.35 -2.32
C GLU A 91 -15.54 17.36 -3.64
N PRO A 92 -16.65 16.59 -3.73
CA PRO A 92 -17.51 16.58 -4.92
C PRO A 92 -18.03 18.00 -5.21
N GLY A 93 -17.78 18.50 -6.43
CA GLY A 93 -18.21 19.83 -6.85
C GLY A 93 -17.10 20.88 -6.89
N ARG A 94 -15.88 20.57 -6.42
CA ARG A 94 -14.70 21.40 -6.72
C ARG A 94 -14.11 21.04 -8.08
N LYS A 95 -13.33 21.98 -8.65
CA LYS A 95 -12.59 21.75 -9.92
C LYS A 95 -11.63 20.55 -9.83
N ALA A 96 -11.10 20.26 -8.64
CA ALA A 96 -10.25 19.11 -8.36
C ALA A 96 -10.77 18.41 -7.08
N PRO A 97 -11.71 17.45 -7.20
CA PRO A 97 -12.32 16.78 -6.05
C PRO A 97 -11.34 15.97 -5.20
N TRP A 98 -10.24 15.50 -5.79
CA TRP A 98 -9.24 14.61 -5.16
C TRP A 98 -8.01 15.36 -4.65
N LEU A 99 -8.01 16.69 -4.74
CA LEU A 99 -6.82 17.53 -4.51
C LEU A 99 -6.17 17.32 -3.15
N LEU A 100 -6.98 17.19 -2.09
CA LEU A 100 -6.48 17.00 -0.72
C LEU A 100 -5.94 15.57 -0.54
N LEU A 101 -6.58 14.58 -1.18
CA LEU A 101 -6.13 13.20 -1.17
C LEU A 101 -4.78 13.06 -1.88
N GLU A 102 -4.62 13.64 -3.07
CA GLU A 102 -3.35 13.68 -3.83
C GLU A 102 -2.23 14.40 -3.03
N THR A 103 -2.60 15.47 -2.32
CA THR A 103 -1.67 16.21 -1.47
C THR A 103 -1.19 15.34 -0.30
N LEU A 104 -2.12 14.64 0.38
CA LEU A 104 -1.80 13.71 1.46
C LEU A 104 -0.93 12.55 0.98
N GLU A 105 -1.29 11.94 -0.16
CA GLU A 105 -0.51 10.88 -0.77
C GLU A 105 0.94 11.32 -1.04
N THR A 106 1.12 12.50 -1.65
CA THR A 106 2.46 13.01 -1.96
C THR A 106 3.26 13.31 -0.70
N LEU A 107 2.62 13.84 0.35
CA LEU A 107 3.28 14.04 1.64
C LEU A 107 3.76 12.72 2.25
N LEU A 108 2.92 11.69 2.25
CA LEU A 108 3.28 10.37 2.77
C LEU A 108 4.41 9.72 1.95
N GLN A 109 4.38 9.86 0.63
CA GLN A 109 5.45 9.39 -0.26
C GLN A 109 6.79 10.10 0.01
N GLU A 110 6.77 11.36 0.44
CA GLU A 110 7.96 12.13 0.84
C GLU A 110 8.25 12.05 2.34
N ASN A 111 7.69 11.06 3.06
CA ASN A 111 7.87 10.85 4.49
C ASN A 111 7.55 12.10 5.35
N GLY A 112 6.53 12.87 4.96
CA GLY A 112 6.12 14.10 5.64
C GLY A 112 6.99 15.33 5.31
N ASN A 113 7.95 15.22 4.38
CA ASN A 113 8.79 16.36 4.01
C ASN A 113 8.01 17.37 3.15
N VAL A 114 7.50 18.40 3.80
CA VAL A 114 6.72 19.49 3.18
C VAL A 114 7.46 20.17 2.04
N VAL A 115 8.79 20.36 2.13
CA VAL A 115 9.55 21.05 1.08
C VAL A 115 9.59 20.19 -0.19
N ARG A 116 9.96 18.91 -0.04
CA ARG A 116 10.03 17.98 -1.18
C ARG A 116 8.66 17.72 -1.79
N ALA A 117 7.62 17.60 -0.96
CA ALA A 117 6.25 17.45 -1.43
C ALA A 117 5.75 18.70 -2.19
N ALA A 118 6.12 19.90 -1.74
CA ALA A 118 5.76 21.14 -2.43
C ALA A 118 6.41 21.20 -3.81
N ASP A 119 7.71 20.89 -3.90
CA ASP A 119 8.44 20.83 -5.17
C ASP A 119 7.83 19.79 -6.12
N ARG A 120 7.50 18.59 -5.61
CA ARG A 120 6.90 17.51 -6.39
C ARG A 120 5.49 17.85 -6.91
N LEU A 121 4.71 18.60 -6.15
CA LEU A 121 3.38 19.07 -6.56
C LEU A 121 3.44 20.37 -7.39
N GLY A 122 4.63 20.97 -7.58
CA GLY A 122 4.77 22.28 -8.24
C GLY A 122 4.08 23.42 -7.48
N LEU A 123 3.99 23.32 -6.15
CA LEU A 123 3.29 24.27 -5.29
C LEU A 123 4.27 25.11 -4.50
N HIS A 124 3.86 26.34 -4.20
CA HIS A 124 4.55 27.13 -3.18
C HIS A 124 4.31 26.53 -1.79
N ARG A 125 5.33 26.56 -0.92
CA ARG A 125 5.29 26.00 0.45
C ARG A 125 4.08 26.48 1.27
N ASN A 126 3.72 27.76 1.16
CA ASN A 126 2.57 28.33 1.87
C ASN A 126 1.24 27.68 1.43
N THR A 127 1.08 27.42 0.14
CA THR A 127 -0.11 26.76 -0.41
C THR A 127 -0.19 25.32 0.09
N LEU A 128 0.93 24.62 0.16
CA LEU A 128 0.96 23.26 0.70
C LEU A 128 0.61 23.25 2.19
N HIS A 129 1.17 24.17 2.99
CA HIS A 129 0.82 24.33 4.40
C HIS A 129 -0.67 24.57 4.63
N GLN A 130 -1.30 25.43 3.82
CA GLN A 130 -2.75 25.66 3.89
C GLN A 130 -3.54 24.37 3.60
N ARG A 131 -3.08 23.54 2.65
CA ARG A 131 -3.71 22.26 2.36
C ARG A 131 -3.52 21.26 3.50
N ILE A 132 -2.33 21.19 4.10
CA ILE A 132 -2.04 20.34 5.26
C ILE A 132 -2.98 20.70 6.41
N GLN A 133 -3.04 21.97 6.81
CA GLN A 133 -3.93 22.43 7.88
C GLN A 133 -5.40 22.09 7.61
N ARG A 134 -5.81 22.15 6.33
CA ARG A 134 -7.16 21.76 5.93
C ARG A 134 -7.38 20.24 6.05
N ILE A 135 -6.40 19.43 5.63
CA ILE A 135 -6.45 17.97 5.80
C ILE A 135 -6.59 17.64 7.27
N GLU A 136 -5.73 18.18 8.14
CA GLU A 136 -5.76 17.93 9.58
C GLU A 136 -7.09 18.34 10.22
N LYS A 137 -7.68 19.45 9.76
CA LYS A 137 -8.98 19.91 10.24
C LYS A 137 -10.13 18.98 9.82
N LEU A 138 -10.07 18.42 8.61
CA LEU A 138 -11.11 17.54 8.08
C LEU A 138 -11.02 16.13 8.66
N THR A 139 -9.81 15.59 8.77
CA THR A 139 -9.57 14.23 9.27
C THR A 139 -9.54 14.17 10.79
N GLY A 140 -9.20 15.27 11.47
CA GLY A 140 -8.96 15.31 12.91
C GLY A 140 -7.60 14.74 13.33
N TYR A 141 -6.72 14.42 12.38
CA TYR A 141 -5.40 13.84 12.62
C TYR A 141 -4.29 14.76 12.11
N PRO A 142 -3.18 14.92 12.86
CA PRO A 142 -1.99 15.60 12.34
C PRO A 142 -1.36 14.77 11.20
N VAL A 143 -0.80 15.46 10.20
CA VAL A 143 -0.15 14.85 9.03
C VAL A 143 1.37 14.87 9.15
#